data_AF-A0A367JKQ8-F1
#
_entry.id   AF-A0A367JKQ8-F1
#
_cell.length_a   1.000
_cell.length_b   1.000
_cell.length_c   1.000
_cell.angle_alpha   90.00
_cell.angle_beta   90.00
_cell.angle_gamma   90.00
#
_symmetry.space_group_name_H-M   'P 1'
#
loop_
_entity.id
_entity.type
_entity.pdbx_description
1 polymer ?
#
loop_
_entity_poly.entity_id
_entity_poly.type
_entity_poly.pdbx_seq_one_letter_code
_entity_poly.pdbx_strand_id
1 'polypeptide(L)'
;MQRLLDCESQLKEFVDNVFLSIDPRNEKVYERSELTSEQVFQITSQYTTLYENKKLGSFTSFAKKIKARYLKAEISRKRNQDGRVERKILYVMKPNDRVQNINNYQYRYEQFIKSLKMDGFDVIGYARKSPAKISDDQLKKIIEDMISCLQSRSKVIDVYVSPSSPSKSPIAERAMTTDKDYTEK
;
A
#
# COMPACT_ATOMS: atom_id res chain seq x y z
N MET A 1 -7.97 6.16 18.77
CA MET A 1 -6.57 6.10 18.32
C MET A 1 -6.58 6.07 16.80
N GLN A 2 -5.98 7.05 16.13
CA GLN A 2 -5.98 7.11 14.66
C GLN A 2 -5.02 6.04 14.11
N ARG A 3 -5.53 5.14 13.27
CA ARG A 3 -4.67 4.16 12.59
C ARG A 3 -3.79 4.90 11.57
N LEU A 4 -2.48 4.68 11.64
CA LEU A 4 -1.53 5.19 10.67
C LEU A 4 -1.26 4.14 9.59
N LEU A 5 -1.01 4.62 8.38
CA LEU A 5 -0.62 3.80 7.24
C LEU A 5 0.82 3.33 7.45
N ASP A 6 1.03 2.01 7.43
CA ASP A 6 2.29 1.36 7.79
C ASP A 6 2.94 0.59 6.64
N CYS A 7 2.27 0.47 5.48
CA CYS A 7 2.83 -0.19 4.30
C CYS A 7 2.49 0.53 2.98
N GLU A 8 3.34 0.32 1.96
CA GLU A 8 3.20 1.00 0.65
C GLU A 8 1.85 0.71 -0.03
N SER A 9 1.27 -0.48 0.16
CA SER A 9 -0.01 -0.85 -0.43
C SER A 9 -1.17 -0.03 0.14
N GLN A 10 -1.24 0.10 1.46
CA GLN A 10 -2.23 0.95 2.12
C GLN A 10 -2.05 2.42 1.72
N LEU A 11 -0.79 2.88 1.66
CA LEU A 11 -0.48 4.26 1.26
C LEU A 11 -0.88 4.55 -0.19
N LYS A 12 -0.64 3.60 -1.11
CA LYS A 12 -1.08 3.71 -2.50
C LYS A 12 -2.59 3.87 -2.57
N GLU A 13 -3.34 2.98 -1.91
CA GLU A 13 -4.81 3.05 -1.90
C GLU A 13 -5.32 4.34 -1.29
N PHE A 14 -4.70 4.79 -0.19
CA PHE A 14 -5.02 6.08 0.42
C PHE A 14 -4.84 7.23 -0.58
N VAL A 15 -3.68 7.32 -1.23
CA VAL A 15 -3.40 8.37 -2.23
C VAL A 15 -4.40 8.32 -3.38
N ASP A 16 -4.70 7.13 -3.90
CA ASP A 16 -5.62 6.96 -5.03
C ASP A 16 -7.09 7.24 -4.67
N ASN A 17 -7.49 7.08 -3.40
CA ASN A 17 -8.85 7.37 -2.93
C ASN A 17 -9.03 8.83 -2.48
N VAL A 18 -7.97 9.44 -1.93
CA VAL A 18 -8.04 10.80 -1.37
C VAL A 18 -7.88 11.86 -2.44
N PHE A 19 -7.07 11.60 -3.48
CA PHE A 19 -6.77 12.58 -4.53
C PHE A 19 -7.30 12.09 -5.88
N LEU A 20 -8.52 12.49 -6.21
CA LEU A 20 -9.16 12.11 -7.46
C LEU A 20 -8.91 13.15 -8.55
N SER A 21 -8.54 12.68 -9.75
CA SER A 21 -8.35 13.51 -10.94
C SER A 21 -9.65 13.74 -11.73
N ILE A 22 -10.72 13.03 -11.37
CA ILE A 22 -12.03 13.06 -12.04
C ILE A 22 -13.08 13.33 -10.96
N ASP A 23 -14.10 14.11 -11.32
CA ASP A 23 -15.21 14.44 -10.42
C ASP A 23 -15.96 13.18 -9.95
N PRO A 24 -15.95 12.88 -8.64
CA PRO A 24 -16.70 11.74 -8.10
C PRO A 24 -18.21 12.00 -7.97
N ARG A 25 -18.71 13.22 -8.27
CA ARG A 25 -20.09 13.65 -8.03
C ARG A 25 -20.56 13.39 -6.60
N ASN A 26 -19.65 13.59 -5.64
CA ASN A 26 -19.88 13.35 -4.23
C ASN A 26 -19.30 14.48 -3.38
N GLU A 27 -19.97 15.63 -3.43
CA GLU A 27 -19.60 16.85 -2.70
C GLU A 27 -19.67 16.69 -1.17
N LYS A 28 -20.37 15.65 -0.68
CA LYS A 28 -20.41 15.32 0.75
C LYS A 28 -19.03 14.89 1.24
N VAL A 29 -18.32 14.07 0.45
CA VAL A 29 -17.03 13.47 0.80
C VAL A 29 -15.85 14.21 0.19
N TYR A 30 -16.02 14.82 -0.98
CA TYR A 30 -14.93 15.44 -1.74
C TYR A 30 -15.14 16.93 -1.97
N GLU A 31 -14.04 17.67 -2.03
CA GLU A 31 -14.00 19.08 -2.40
C GLU A 31 -13.01 19.32 -3.55
N ARG A 32 -13.36 20.19 -4.50
CA ARG A 32 -12.46 20.54 -5.61
C ARG A 32 -11.39 21.52 -5.10
N SER A 33 -10.11 21.23 -5.37
CA SER A 33 -8.97 22.04 -4.93
C SER A 33 -7.83 22.04 -5.97
N GLU A 34 -6.99 23.07 -5.92
CA GLU A 34 -5.80 23.22 -6.77
C GLU A 34 -4.52 23.04 -5.93
N LEU A 35 -3.95 21.84 -5.93
CA LEU A 35 -2.85 21.46 -5.04
C LEU A 35 -1.51 21.36 -5.75
N THR A 36 -0.45 21.83 -5.10
CA THR A 36 0.93 21.51 -5.50
C THR A 36 1.32 20.10 -5.04
N SER A 37 2.39 19.53 -5.61
CA SER A 37 2.96 18.26 -5.13
C SER A 37 3.36 18.32 -3.65
N GLU A 38 3.78 19.49 -3.16
CA GLU A 38 4.10 19.72 -1.77
C GLU A 38 2.85 19.63 -0.87
N GLN A 39 1.73 20.23 -1.28
CA GLN A 39 0.48 20.13 -0.52
C GLN A 39 -0.06 18.70 -0.48
N VAL A 40 0.01 17.96 -1.60
CA VAL A 40 -0.36 16.53 -1.64
C VAL A 40 0.52 15.72 -0.67
N PHE A 41 1.84 15.99 -0.65
CA PHE A 41 2.77 15.37 0.28
C PHE A 41 2.43 15.69 1.73
N GLN A 42 2.24 16.97 2.08
CA GLN A 42 1.91 17.41 3.43
C GLN A 42 0.63 16.76 3.95
N ILE A 43 -0.43 16.71 3.14
CA ILE A 43 -1.68 16.02 3.49
C ILE A 43 -1.43 14.53 3.71
N THR A 44 -0.70 13.87 2.81
CA THR A 44 -0.44 12.43 2.90
C THR A 44 0.37 12.07 4.14
N SER A 45 1.39 12.87 4.47
CA SER A 45 2.30 12.65 5.59
C SER A 45 1.60 12.69 6.95
N GLN A 46 0.44 13.34 7.07
CA GLN A 46 -0.35 13.34 8.30
C GLN A 46 -0.92 11.96 8.67
N TYR A 47 -0.94 11.02 7.72
CA TYR A 47 -1.61 9.73 7.87
C TYR A 47 -0.66 8.52 7.79
N THR A 48 0.65 8.72 7.67
CA THR A 48 1.62 7.63 7.44
C THR A 48 2.92 7.84 8.20
N THR A 49 3.47 6.78 8.78
CA THR A 49 4.83 6.82 9.40
C THR A 49 5.93 6.59 8.36
N LEU A 50 5.60 5.99 7.21
CA LEU A 50 6.54 5.71 6.11
C LEU A 50 7.33 6.92 5.58
N TYR A 51 6.86 8.14 5.83
CA TYR A 51 7.47 9.40 5.38
C TYR A 51 7.90 10.30 6.53
N GLU A 52 7.96 9.78 7.75
CA GLU A 52 8.60 10.46 8.86
C GLU A 52 10.05 10.78 8.48
N ASN A 53 10.44 12.06 8.57
CA ASN A 53 11.75 12.57 8.18
C ASN A 53 12.14 12.42 6.69
N LYS A 54 11.19 12.09 5.80
CA LYS A 54 11.45 12.05 4.35
C LYS A 54 11.12 13.38 3.69
N LYS A 55 11.87 13.69 2.62
CA LYS A 55 11.67 14.90 1.81
C LYS A 55 10.63 14.66 0.71
N LEU A 56 10.06 15.75 0.21
CA LEU A 56 9.12 15.77 -0.93
C LEU A 56 9.61 14.96 -2.15
N GLY A 57 10.92 14.99 -2.43
CA GLY A 57 11.51 14.23 -3.52
C GLY A 57 11.25 12.73 -3.42
N SER A 58 11.36 12.15 -2.21
CA SER A 58 11.09 10.73 -1.97
C SER A 58 9.64 10.37 -2.24
N PHE A 59 8.70 11.22 -1.81
CA PHE A 59 7.27 11.03 -2.07
C PHE A 59 6.96 11.13 -3.56
N THR A 60 7.58 12.07 -4.27
CA THR A 60 7.39 12.25 -5.71
C THR A 60 7.87 11.04 -6.49
N SER A 61 9.03 10.47 -6.11
CA SER A 61 9.53 9.22 -6.70
C SER A 61 8.61 8.03 -6.44
N PHE A 62 8.06 7.92 -5.22
CA PHE A 62 7.05 6.92 -4.90
C PHE A 62 5.78 7.08 -5.75
N ALA A 63 5.20 8.29 -5.80
CA ALA A 63 3.99 8.55 -6.58
C ALA A 63 4.17 8.16 -8.07
N LYS A 64 5.35 8.43 -8.63
CA LYS A 64 5.72 7.99 -9.99
C LYS A 64 5.84 6.47 -10.09
N LYS A 65 6.53 5.81 -9.14
CA LYS A 65 6.68 4.34 -9.07
C LYS A 65 5.31 3.64 -9.05
N ILE A 66 4.38 4.11 -8.22
CA ILE A 66 3.03 3.52 -8.12
C ILE A 66 2.05 3.98 -9.20
N LYS A 67 2.49 4.88 -10.11
CA LYS A 67 1.66 5.52 -11.13
C LYS A 67 0.37 6.11 -10.52
N ALA A 68 0.53 6.85 -9.41
CA ALA A 68 -0.58 7.40 -8.64
C ALA A 68 -1.56 8.14 -9.55
N ARG A 69 -2.87 7.90 -9.38
CA ARG A 69 -3.90 8.36 -10.33
C ARG A 69 -3.93 9.87 -10.47
N TYR A 70 -3.74 10.59 -9.37
CA TYR A 70 -3.72 12.05 -9.33
C TYR A 70 -2.65 12.66 -10.25
N LEU A 71 -1.60 11.92 -10.63
CA LEU A 71 -0.57 12.44 -11.54
C LEU A 71 -1.14 12.80 -12.92
N LYS A 72 -2.23 12.14 -13.33
CA LYS A 72 -2.96 12.39 -14.59
C LYS A 72 -3.94 13.56 -14.54
N ALA A 73 -4.06 14.23 -13.40
CA ALA A 73 -4.97 15.35 -13.22
C ALA A 73 -4.63 16.53 -14.15
N GLU A 74 -5.66 17.30 -14.49
CA GLU A 74 -5.52 18.57 -15.17
C GLU A 74 -4.61 19.51 -14.37
N ILE A 75 -3.82 20.29 -15.09
CA ILE A 75 -2.82 21.17 -14.52
C ILE A 75 -3.24 22.62 -14.71
N SER A 76 -3.35 23.34 -13.60
CA SER A 76 -3.45 24.80 -13.54
C SER A 76 -2.04 25.38 -13.37
N ARG A 77 -1.69 26.38 -14.20
CA ARG A 77 -0.42 27.11 -14.09
C ARG A 77 -0.72 28.54 -13.70
N LYS A 78 -0.41 28.91 -12.46
CA LYS A 78 -0.56 30.27 -11.95
C LYS A 78 0.80 30.93 -11.77
N ARG A 79 0.88 32.22 -12.10
CA ARG A 79 2.10 33.03 -11.96
C ARG A 79 2.10 33.66 -10.58
N ASN A 80 3.15 33.41 -9.81
CA ASN A 80 3.45 34.09 -8.56
C ASN A 80 4.64 35.03 -8.78
N GLN A 81 4.99 35.81 -7.75
CA GLN A 81 6.14 36.72 -7.76
C GLN A 81 7.46 35.99 -8.10
N ASP A 82 7.61 34.73 -7.67
CA ASP A 82 8.83 33.91 -7.86
C ASP A 82 8.80 33.02 -9.13
N GLY A 83 7.76 33.10 -9.95
CA GLY A 83 7.64 32.32 -11.20
C GLY A 83 6.31 31.59 -11.38
N ARG A 84 6.27 30.65 -12.33
CA ARG A 84 5.06 29.83 -12.60
C ARG A 84 5.06 28.61 -11.68
N VAL A 85 4.01 28.47 -10.88
CA VAL A 85 3.80 27.29 -10.02
C VAL A 85 2.76 26.38 -10.65
N GLU A 86 3.12 25.10 -10.78
CA GLU A 86 2.22 24.06 -11.26
C GLU A 86 1.32 23.56 -10.12
N ARG A 87 0.00 23.54 -10.37
CA ARG A 87 -1.01 23.00 -9.47
C ARG A 87 -1.85 21.96 -10.19
N LYS A 88 -2.21 20.88 -9.49
CA LYS A 88 -3.12 19.86 -9.98
C LYS A 88 -4.54 20.16 -9.51
N ILE A 89 -5.48 20.11 -10.44
CA ILE A 89 -6.91 20.24 -10.14
C ILE A 89 -7.41 18.88 -9.68
N LEU A 90 -7.77 18.77 -8.39
CA LEU A 90 -8.11 17.52 -7.74
C LEU A 90 -9.43 17.63 -6.98
N TYR A 91 -10.12 16.51 -6.84
CA TYR A 91 -11.19 16.33 -5.88
C TYR A 91 -10.61 15.62 -4.66
N VAL A 92 -10.52 16.33 -3.56
CA VAL A 92 -9.80 15.92 -2.35
C VAL A 92 -10.81 15.46 -1.31
N MET A 93 -10.63 14.26 -0.78
CA MET A 93 -11.48 13.74 0.29
C MET A 93 -11.37 14.62 1.54
N LYS A 94 -12.48 14.89 2.24
CA LYS A 94 -12.50 15.72 3.46
C LYS A 94 -11.83 15.02 4.64
N PRO A 95 -11.29 15.76 5.64
CA PRO A 95 -10.48 15.18 6.72
C PRO A 95 -11.14 14.03 7.49
N ASN A 96 -12.42 14.14 7.85
CA ASN A 96 -13.14 13.10 8.59
C ASN A 96 -13.28 11.81 7.76
N ASP A 97 -13.56 11.95 6.47
CA ASP A 97 -13.68 10.83 5.54
C ASP A 97 -12.33 10.14 5.28
N ARG A 98 -11.20 10.87 5.34
CA ARG A 98 -9.85 10.28 5.23
C ARG A 98 -9.60 9.27 6.34
N VAL A 99 -9.98 9.60 7.58
CA VAL A 99 -9.81 8.70 8.73
C VAL A 99 -10.70 7.46 8.55
N GLN A 100 -11.94 7.64 8.12
CA GLN A 100 -12.83 6.52 7.82
C GLN A 100 -12.31 5.65 6.67
N ASN A 101 -11.75 6.26 5.63
CA ASN A 101 -11.14 5.56 4.51
C ASN A 101 -9.95 4.69 4.94
N ILE A 102 -9.15 5.12 5.93
CA ILE A 102 -8.06 4.33 6.48
C ILE A 102 -8.60 3.17 7.32
N ASN A 103 -9.56 3.45 8.21
CA ASN A 103 -10.14 2.43 9.09
C ASN A 103 -10.84 1.31 8.29
N ASN A 104 -11.46 1.66 7.17
CA ASN A 104 -12.18 0.72 6.31
C ASN A 104 -11.29 -0.08 5.35
N TYR A 105 -9.96 0.13 5.34
CA TYR A 105 -9.04 -0.61 4.46
C TYR A 105 -9.19 -2.12 4.61
N GLN A 106 -9.17 -2.63 5.85
CA GLN A 106 -9.25 -4.08 6.11
C GLN A 106 -10.57 -4.66 5.58
N TYR A 107 -11.68 -3.96 5.82
CA TYR A 107 -12.99 -4.38 5.32
C TYR A 107 -13.03 -4.42 3.79
N ARG A 108 -12.53 -3.39 3.10
CA ARG A 108 -12.48 -3.36 1.63
C ARG A 108 -11.62 -4.48 1.06
N TYR A 109 -10.46 -4.73 1.68
CA TYR A 109 -9.58 -5.81 1.29
C TYR A 109 -10.25 -7.18 1.43
N GLU A 110 -10.95 -7.42 2.54
CA GLU A 110 -11.71 -8.66 2.73
C GLU A 110 -12.85 -8.84 1.71
N GLN A 111 -13.55 -7.76 1.34
CA GLN A 111 -14.57 -7.83 0.29
C GLN A 111 -13.96 -8.14 -1.08
N PHE A 112 -12.79 -7.57 -1.38
CA PHE A 112 -12.05 -7.89 -2.61
C PHE A 112 -11.62 -9.36 -2.66
N ILE A 113 -11.10 -9.91 -1.57
CA ILE A 113 -10.78 -11.35 -1.50
C ILE A 113 -12.05 -12.20 -1.66
N LYS A 114 -13.17 -11.79 -1.05
CA LYS A 114 -14.44 -12.50 -1.17
C LYS A 114 -14.96 -12.48 -2.61
N SER A 115 -14.86 -11.35 -3.32
CA SER A 115 -15.29 -11.28 -4.73
C SER A 115 -14.45 -12.20 -5.61
N LEU A 116 -13.13 -12.25 -5.42
CA LEU A 116 -12.27 -13.20 -6.14
C LEU A 116 -12.72 -14.65 -5.94
N LYS A 117 -13.04 -15.04 -4.70
CA LYS A 117 -13.56 -16.39 -4.41
C LYS A 117 -14.91 -16.65 -5.06
N MET A 118 -15.81 -15.65 -5.09
CA MET A 118 -17.11 -15.77 -5.77
C MET A 118 -16.95 -15.91 -7.29
N ASP A 119 -15.93 -15.28 -7.86
CA ASP A 119 -15.57 -15.40 -9.28
C ASP A 119 -14.87 -16.74 -9.61
N GLY A 120 -14.73 -17.64 -8.62
CA GLY A 120 -14.16 -18.98 -8.79
C GLY A 120 -12.63 -19.04 -8.64
N PHE A 121 -11.99 -17.98 -8.13
CA PHE A 121 -10.54 -17.99 -7.88
C PHE A 121 -10.19 -18.53 -6.49
N ASP A 122 -9.22 -19.43 -6.46
CA ASP A 122 -8.55 -19.84 -5.23
C ASP A 122 -7.47 -18.83 -4.83
N VAL A 123 -7.51 -18.43 -3.55
CA VAL A 123 -6.56 -17.47 -2.99
C VAL A 123 -5.54 -18.22 -2.14
N ILE A 124 -4.32 -18.32 -2.64
CA ILE A 124 -3.20 -19.01 -1.99
C ILE A 124 -2.21 -17.98 -1.44
N GLY A 125 -1.77 -18.19 -0.20
CA GLY A 125 -0.77 -17.37 0.46
C GLY A 125 0.65 -17.78 0.09
N TYR A 126 1.56 -16.81 0.08
CA TYR A 126 2.98 -17.08 -0.07
C TYR A 126 3.79 -16.24 0.92
N ALA A 127 4.54 -16.91 1.79
CA ALA A 127 5.47 -16.28 2.72
C ALA A 127 6.90 -16.53 2.27
N ARG A 128 7.76 -15.52 2.40
CA ARG A 128 9.19 -15.69 2.15
C ARG A 128 10.02 -14.86 3.10
N LYS A 129 11.20 -15.36 3.43
CA LYS A 129 12.23 -14.58 4.11
C LYS A 129 13.49 -14.57 3.26
N SER A 130 14.08 -13.38 3.12
CA SER A 130 15.37 -13.25 2.43
C SER A 130 16.48 -13.83 3.32
N PRO A 131 17.56 -14.38 2.71
CA PRO A 131 18.72 -14.82 3.45
C PRO A 131 19.19 -13.73 4.41
N ALA A 132 19.36 -14.08 5.69
CA ALA A 132 19.79 -13.18 6.74
C ALA A 132 20.52 -13.98 7.82
N LYS A 133 21.46 -13.32 8.53
CA LYS A 133 22.17 -13.91 9.67
C LYS A 133 21.28 -13.82 10.92
N ILE A 134 20.28 -14.69 11.01
CA ILE A 134 19.35 -14.82 12.14
C ILE A 134 19.32 -16.29 12.59
N SER A 135 18.93 -16.56 13.84
CA SER A 135 18.79 -17.94 14.31
C SER A 135 17.58 -18.64 13.68
N ASP A 136 17.58 -19.96 13.69
CA ASP A 136 16.46 -20.77 13.18
C ASP A 136 15.16 -20.49 13.94
N ASP A 137 15.22 -20.30 15.26
CA ASP A 137 14.05 -19.92 16.08
C ASP A 137 13.48 -18.55 15.69
N GLN A 138 14.36 -17.57 15.44
CA GLN A 138 13.93 -16.25 14.99
C GLN A 138 13.33 -16.32 13.59
N LEU A 139 13.92 -17.12 12.70
CA LEU A 139 13.41 -17.34 11.36
C LEU A 139 12.00 -17.98 11.39
N LYS A 140 11.84 -19.04 12.20
CA LYS A 140 10.56 -19.72 12.38
C LYS A 140 9.48 -18.76 12.88
N LYS A 141 9.76 -18.00 13.93
CA LYS A 141 8.82 -17.01 14.47
C LYS A 141 8.39 -15.98 13.43
N ILE A 142 9.34 -15.42 12.66
CA ILE A 142 9.02 -14.45 11.61
C ILE A 142 8.11 -15.06 10.55
N ILE A 143 8.38 -16.29 10.14
CA ILE A 143 7.57 -17.00 9.14
C ILE A 143 6.17 -17.30 9.70
N GLU A 144 6.06 -17.76 10.94
CA GLU A 144 4.77 -18.00 11.61
C GLU A 144 3.93 -16.73 11.72
N ASP A 145 4.54 -15.59 12.04
CA ASP A 145 3.88 -14.29 12.07
C ASP A 145 3.35 -13.91 10.66
N MET A 146 4.14 -14.19 9.61
CA MET A 146 3.72 -13.97 8.22
C MET A 146 2.56 -14.88 7.81
N ILE A 147 2.62 -16.18 8.13
CA ILE A 147 1.56 -17.16 7.87
C ILE A 147 0.27 -16.74 8.58
N SER A 148 0.38 -16.37 9.86
CA SER A 148 -0.76 -15.92 10.67
C SER A 148 -1.41 -14.67 10.07
N CYS A 149 -0.61 -13.74 9.53
CA CYS A 149 -1.13 -12.57 8.81
C CYS A 149 -1.89 -12.97 7.54
N LEU A 150 -1.37 -13.91 6.74
CA LEU A 150 -2.02 -14.38 5.51
C LEU A 150 -3.34 -15.10 5.81
N GLN A 151 -3.37 -15.95 6.83
CA GLN A 151 -4.57 -16.68 7.23
C GLN A 151 -5.63 -15.73 7.79
N SER A 152 -5.26 -14.84 8.72
CA SER A 152 -6.21 -13.94 9.38
C SER A 152 -6.73 -12.83 8.47
N ARG A 153 -5.87 -12.19 7.67
CA ARG A 153 -6.25 -11.00 6.86
C ARG A 153 -6.70 -11.35 5.45
N SER A 154 -6.05 -12.34 4.83
CA SER A 154 -6.29 -12.70 3.42
C SER A 154 -7.12 -13.97 3.26
N LYS A 155 -7.47 -14.66 4.37
CA LYS A 155 -8.33 -15.87 4.39
C LYS A 155 -7.92 -16.88 3.32
N VAL A 156 -6.60 -17.06 3.17
CA VAL A 156 -6.01 -17.94 2.16
C VAL A 156 -6.35 -19.40 2.46
N ILE A 157 -6.40 -20.23 1.41
CA ILE A 157 -6.68 -21.67 1.54
C ILE A 157 -5.43 -22.38 2.08
N ASP A 158 -4.32 -22.19 1.37
CA ASP A 158 -3.02 -22.76 1.71
C ASP A 158 -1.94 -21.67 1.73
N VAL A 159 -0.80 -21.97 2.39
CA VAL A 159 0.37 -21.08 2.41
C VAL A 159 1.62 -21.85 2.02
N TYR A 160 2.28 -21.38 0.96
CA TYR A 160 3.62 -21.85 0.59
C TYR A 160 4.69 -20.96 1.21
N VAL A 161 5.82 -21.55 1.59
CA VAL A 161 6.88 -20.84 2.32
C VAL A 161 8.24 -21.06 1.65
N SER A 162 9.00 -19.97 1.49
CA SER A 162 10.44 -20.04 1.16
C SER A 162 11.26 -19.37 2.27
N PRO A 163 11.85 -20.13 3.20
CA PRO A 163 12.46 -19.58 4.41
C PRO A 163 13.75 -18.80 4.16
N SER A 164 14.45 -19.07 3.06
CA SER A 164 15.67 -18.36 2.70
C SER A 164 15.76 -18.21 1.18
N SER A 165 15.13 -17.17 0.63
CA SER A 165 15.14 -16.93 -0.81
C SER A 165 15.23 -15.44 -1.20
N PRO A 166 16.14 -15.08 -2.14
CA PRO A 166 16.23 -13.72 -2.65
C PRO A 166 14.94 -13.24 -3.34
N SER A 167 14.64 -11.94 -3.21
CA SER A 167 13.47 -11.32 -3.85
C SER A 167 13.56 -11.26 -5.38
N LYS A 168 14.74 -11.49 -5.95
CA LYS A 168 15.00 -11.44 -7.39
C LYS A 168 14.84 -12.81 -8.08
N SER A 169 14.89 -13.92 -7.33
CA SER A 169 14.79 -15.26 -7.90
C SER A 169 13.37 -15.53 -8.43
N PRO A 170 13.16 -16.16 -9.59
CA PRO A 170 11.84 -16.59 -10.05
C PRO A 170 11.12 -17.48 -9.04
N ILE A 171 9.80 -17.36 -8.90
CA ILE A 171 9.02 -18.12 -7.89
C ILE A 171 9.19 -19.63 -8.00
N ALA A 172 9.26 -20.16 -9.24
CA ALA A 172 9.47 -21.57 -9.52
C ALA A 172 10.82 -22.08 -8.99
N GLU A 173 11.85 -21.23 -8.96
CA GLU A 173 13.18 -21.58 -8.47
C GLU A 173 13.30 -21.44 -6.94
N ARG A 174 12.34 -20.79 -6.27
CA ARG A 174 12.36 -20.61 -4.80
C ARG A 174 11.77 -21.79 -4.03
N ALA A 175 10.99 -22.62 -4.71
CA ALA A 175 10.31 -23.78 -4.13
C ALA A 175 11.15 -25.07 -4.22
N MET A 176 12.35 -25.00 -4.82
CA MET A 176 13.14 -26.17 -5.22
C MET A 176 14.53 -26.14 -4.58
N THR A 177 14.60 -26.21 -3.26
CA THR A 177 15.84 -26.63 -2.57
C THR A 177 15.48 -27.55 -1.42
N THR A 178 15.53 -28.86 -1.73
CA THR A 178 15.79 -30.04 -0.88
C THR A 178 15.22 -30.01 0.53
N ASP A 179 14.26 -30.91 0.78
CA ASP A 179 13.87 -31.52 2.05
C ASP A 179 14.88 -31.32 3.19
N LYS A 180 14.87 -30.15 3.81
CA LYS A 180 15.10 -30.08 5.24
C LYS A 180 13.72 -29.92 5.81
N ASP A 181 13.16 -31.06 6.18
CA ASP A 181 11.90 -31.14 6.88
C ASP A 181 12.04 -30.33 8.18
N TYR A 182 11.54 -29.09 8.17
CA TYR A 182 11.49 -28.24 9.36
C TYR A 182 10.28 -28.59 10.23
N THR A 183 9.58 -29.69 9.92
CA THR A 183 8.36 -30.12 10.58
C THR A 183 8.51 -31.36 11.48
N GLU A 184 9.70 -31.93 11.66
CA GLU A 184 9.89 -33.05 12.60
C GLU A 184 10.35 -32.59 14.00
N LYS A 185 9.47 -32.80 14.98
CA LYS A 185 9.83 -33.28 16.32
C LYS A 185 9.10 -34.58 16.56
#